data_AF-A0A2V6K5W6-F1
#
_entry.id   AF-A0A2V6K5W6-F1
#
_cell.length_a   1.000
_cell.length_b   1.000
_cell.length_c   1.000
_cell.angle_alpha   90.00
_cell.angle_beta   90.00
_cell.angle_gamma   90.00
#
_symmetry.space_group_name_H-M   'P 1'
#
loop_
_entity.id
_entity.type
_entity.pdbx_description
1 polymer ?
#
loop_
_entity_poly.entity_id
_entity_poly.type
_entity_poly.pdbx_seq_one_letter_code
_entity_poly.pdbx_strand_id
1 'polypeptide(L)'
;MNELRKPPASNKLTDFTTLILAIGVFLLSASSAFATTKGLSQIVTPDLQPEGDLSLSLQIQDKRIANPYELQAEMGLTKWAEVAVFRGFQPDEWIFGTEIGLLTKEPFLLSIGFVNWSPHLNVDPQPYIEAGYYTEHHKIIVGAIHADYKNEAILGYAYDFNQTWRVQVDFQSGSENSSTIGFTCNVTRDFQFNPAIYFSNDDPRRIFGYIVFTYTFHLWGSKEENRAALTKEVGHVAGAK
;
A
#
# COMPACT_ATOMS: atom_id res chain seq x y z
N MET A 1 35.70 -59.20 21.68
CA MET A 1 34.74 -58.32 22.38
C MET A 1 34.99 -56.90 21.94
N ASN A 2 33.98 -56.33 21.26
CA ASN A 2 33.69 -54.93 20.92
C ASN A 2 34.73 -54.05 20.21
N GLU A 3 34.53 -53.91 18.89
CA GLU A 3 34.94 -52.75 18.09
C GLU A 3 34.18 -51.48 18.53
N LEU A 4 34.94 -50.42 18.85
CA LEU A 4 34.40 -49.07 19.09
C LEU A 4 34.18 -48.36 17.75
N ARG A 5 32.93 -48.38 17.26
CA ARG A 5 32.46 -47.50 16.19
C ARG A 5 32.56 -46.03 16.65
N LYS A 6 33.36 -45.21 15.94
CA LYS A 6 33.23 -43.74 15.97
C LYS A 6 31.91 -43.33 15.32
N PRO A 7 31.12 -42.41 15.90
CA PRO A 7 30.00 -41.79 15.19
C PRO A 7 30.53 -40.78 14.15
N PRO A 8 29.85 -40.62 13.00
CA PRO A 8 30.22 -39.62 12.01
C PRO A 8 29.94 -38.21 12.54
N ALA A 9 30.85 -37.28 12.27
CA ALA A 9 30.66 -35.86 12.54
C ALA A 9 29.42 -35.36 11.79
N SER A 10 28.45 -34.83 12.54
CA SER A 10 27.21 -34.27 12.03
C SER A 10 27.50 -32.93 11.35
N ASN A 11 27.45 -32.91 10.00
CA ASN A 11 27.50 -31.70 9.16
C ASN A 11 26.20 -30.88 9.22
N LYS A 12 25.62 -30.67 10.41
CA LYS A 12 24.37 -29.90 10.56
C LYS A 12 24.54 -28.51 11.16
N LEU A 13 25.73 -28.15 11.63
CA LEU A 13 25.94 -26.84 12.25
C LEU A 13 26.24 -25.74 11.21
N THR A 14 26.89 -26.07 10.10
CA THR A 14 27.29 -25.12 9.06
C THR A 14 26.10 -24.52 8.31
N ASP A 15 25.02 -25.27 8.12
CA ASP A 15 23.87 -24.85 7.32
C ASP A 15 23.06 -23.73 8.00
N PHE A 16 22.89 -23.82 9.32
CA PHE A 16 22.13 -22.85 10.09
C PHE A 16 22.87 -21.51 10.26
N THR A 17 24.19 -21.56 10.45
CA THR A 17 24.98 -20.33 10.58
C THR A 17 25.09 -19.60 9.25
N THR A 18 25.23 -20.34 8.14
CA THR A 18 25.23 -19.76 6.78
C THR A 18 23.86 -19.18 6.43
N LEU A 19 22.75 -19.81 6.82
CA LEU A 19 21.40 -19.27 6.63
C LEU A 19 21.18 -17.98 7.45
N ILE A 20 21.63 -17.94 8.71
CA ILE A 20 21.52 -16.74 9.57
C ILE A 20 22.40 -15.61 9.04
N LEU A 21 23.61 -15.89 8.57
CA LEU A 21 24.48 -14.89 7.93
C LEU A 21 23.91 -14.42 6.59
N ALA A 22 23.32 -15.30 5.78
CA ALA A 22 22.67 -14.91 4.53
C ALA A 22 21.44 -14.02 4.78
N ILE A 23 20.62 -14.35 5.78
CA ILE A 23 19.48 -13.52 6.22
C ILE A 23 19.97 -12.20 6.81
N GLY A 24 21.02 -12.21 7.63
CA GLY A 24 21.62 -11.00 8.21
C GLY A 24 22.20 -10.05 7.16
N VAL A 25 22.88 -10.58 6.14
CA VAL A 25 23.43 -9.77 5.02
C VAL A 25 22.32 -9.27 4.09
N PHE A 26 21.24 -10.03 3.90
CA PHE A 26 20.06 -9.59 3.14
C PHE A 26 19.28 -8.49 3.88
N LEU A 27 19.14 -8.59 5.20
CA LEU A 27 18.46 -7.60 6.05
C LEU A 27 19.28 -6.30 6.22
N LEU A 28 20.61 -6.37 6.21
CA LEU A 28 21.50 -5.20 6.29
C LEU A 28 21.65 -4.44 4.96
N SER A 29 21.03 -4.94 3.89
CA SER A 29 21.01 -4.29 2.56
C SER A 29 19.66 -3.60 2.27
N ALA A 30 18.72 -3.63 3.22
CA ALA A 30 17.40 -3.01 3.08
C ALA A 30 17.53 -1.49 3.20
N SER A 31 17.61 -0.81 2.07
CA SER A 31 17.48 0.65 1.99
C SER A 31 16.03 1.05 2.31
N SER A 32 15.85 2.16 3.02
CA SER A 32 14.55 2.76 3.35
C SER A 32 13.65 2.82 2.12
N ALA A 33 12.57 2.04 2.17
CA ALA A 33 11.58 1.95 1.10
C ALA A 33 10.45 2.96 1.35
N PHE A 34 10.38 4.01 0.52
CA PHE A 34 9.20 4.85 0.37
C PHE A 34 8.31 4.20 -0.70
N ALA A 35 7.47 3.25 -0.28
CA ALA A 35 6.45 2.66 -1.12
C ALA A 35 5.08 3.09 -0.59
N THR A 36 4.33 3.82 -1.42
CA THR A 36 2.93 4.19 -1.22
C THR A 36 2.05 2.94 -1.16
N THR A 37 1.08 2.87 -0.26
CA THR A 37 0.21 1.68 -0.12
C THR A 37 -1.02 1.69 -1.01
N LYS A 38 -1.09 2.62 -1.96
CA LYS A 38 -2.16 2.66 -2.94
C LYS A 38 -2.04 1.44 -3.86
N GLY A 39 -3.17 0.76 -4.07
CA GLY A 39 -3.23 -0.57 -4.71
C GLY A 39 -3.69 -1.71 -3.79
N LEU A 40 -3.97 -1.46 -2.51
CA LEU A 40 -4.72 -2.39 -1.63
C LEU A 40 -6.04 -1.78 -1.16
N SER A 41 -6.03 -0.46 -1.12
CA SER A 41 -7.15 0.44 -0.93
C SER A 41 -8.27 0.24 -1.94
N GLN A 42 -9.36 -0.42 -1.51
CA GLN A 42 -10.69 -0.13 -2.06
C GLN A 42 -11.10 1.33 -1.80
N ILE A 43 -10.51 1.89 -0.75
CA ILE A 43 -10.82 3.17 -0.17
C ILE A 43 -9.55 3.98 -0.24
N VAL A 44 -9.68 5.23 -0.68
CA VAL A 44 -8.57 6.18 -0.67
C VAL A 44 -7.89 6.14 0.71
N THR A 45 -6.57 5.97 0.74
CA THR A 45 -5.83 6.20 1.98
C THR A 45 -5.54 7.69 2.07
N PRO A 46 -5.72 8.35 3.22
CA PRO A 46 -5.38 9.77 3.40
C PRO A 46 -3.86 10.06 3.36
N ASP A 47 -3.08 9.07 2.92
CA ASP A 47 -1.65 9.14 2.63
C ASP A 47 -1.49 9.44 1.14
N LEU A 48 -1.06 10.65 0.84
CA LEU A 48 -0.82 11.11 -0.53
C LEU A 48 0.44 10.47 -1.10
N GLN A 49 0.42 10.19 -2.40
CA GLN A 49 1.62 9.91 -3.17
C GLN A 49 2.65 11.02 -2.91
N PRO A 50 3.89 10.67 -2.52
CA PRO A 50 4.93 11.67 -2.30
C PRO A 50 5.14 12.56 -3.51
N GLU A 51 5.43 13.84 -3.27
CA GLU A 51 5.71 14.80 -4.34
C GLU A 51 6.82 14.30 -5.26
N GLY A 52 6.48 14.19 -6.54
CA GLY A 52 7.40 13.76 -7.57
C GLY A 52 7.52 12.26 -7.77
N ASP A 53 6.73 11.47 -7.03
CA ASP A 53 6.63 10.04 -7.29
C ASP A 53 5.48 9.74 -8.26
N LEU A 54 5.74 8.83 -9.20
CA LEU A 54 4.77 8.24 -10.11
C LEU A 54 4.71 6.73 -9.86
N SER A 55 3.58 6.25 -9.36
CA SER A 55 3.33 4.82 -9.17
C SER A 55 2.56 4.26 -10.36
N LEU A 56 3.04 3.14 -10.92
CA LEU A 56 2.32 2.36 -11.92
C LEU A 56 1.91 1.03 -11.32
N SER A 57 0.61 0.76 -11.32
CA SER A 57 0.02 -0.43 -10.70
C SER A 57 -0.70 -1.28 -11.74
N LEU A 58 -0.43 -2.59 -11.74
CA LEU A 58 -1.23 -3.59 -12.46
C LEU A 58 -2.14 -4.30 -11.46
N GLN A 59 -3.44 -4.17 -11.63
CA GLN A 59 -4.47 -4.79 -10.83
C GLN A 59 -5.12 -5.96 -11.59
N ILE A 60 -5.20 -7.11 -10.91
CA ILE A 60 -5.89 -8.30 -11.40
C ILE A 60 -6.89 -8.73 -10.33
N GLN A 61 -8.16 -8.80 -10.70
CA GLN A 61 -9.23 -9.06 -9.75
C GLN A 61 -10.40 -9.84 -10.36
N ASP A 62 -11.28 -10.33 -9.50
CA ASP A 62 -12.53 -10.95 -9.95
C ASP A 62 -13.43 -9.91 -10.65
N LYS A 63 -13.99 -10.26 -11.81
CA LYS A 63 -14.90 -9.41 -12.59
C LYS A 63 -16.17 -8.98 -11.84
N ARG A 64 -16.46 -9.61 -10.70
CA ARG A 64 -17.59 -9.27 -9.81
C ARG A 64 -17.25 -8.13 -8.85
N ILE A 65 -15.97 -7.80 -8.68
CA ILE A 65 -15.51 -6.62 -7.93
C ILE A 65 -15.65 -5.40 -8.83
N ALA A 66 -14.84 -5.32 -9.90
CA ALA A 66 -14.90 -4.32 -10.95
C ALA A 66 -14.14 -4.84 -12.18
N ASN A 67 -13.47 -3.96 -12.93
CA ASN A 67 -12.68 -4.34 -14.11
C ASN A 67 -11.64 -5.41 -13.73
N PRO A 68 -11.62 -6.60 -14.36
CA PRO A 68 -10.76 -7.71 -13.95
C PRO A 68 -9.28 -7.45 -14.24
N TYR A 69 -8.96 -6.52 -15.14
CA TYR A 69 -7.61 -6.13 -15.49
C TYR A 69 -7.55 -4.61 -15.61
N GLU A 70 -6.79 -3.97 -14.73
CA GLU A 70 -6.70 -2.50 -14.70
C GLU A 70 -5.25 -2.06 -14.53
N LEU A 71 -4.87 -1.02 -15.27
CA LEU A 71 -3.60 -0.32 -15.12
C LEU A 71 -3.87 1.03 -14.44
N GLN A 72 -3.13 1.34 -13.39
CA GLN A 72 -3.29 2.57 -12.63
C GLN A 72 -1.99 3.36 -12.69
N ALA A 73 -2.12 4.67 -12.84
CA ALA A 73 -1.02 5.62 -12.79
C ALA A 73 -1.38 6.70 -11.78
N GLU A 74 -0.60 6.79 -10.70
CA GLU A 74 -0.83 7.70 -9.57
C GLU A 74 0.39 8.61 -9.40
N MET A 75 0.18 9.93 -9.33
CA MET A 75 1.25 10.92 -9.37
C MET A 75 1.07 11.96 -8.28
N GLY A 76 2.06 12.05 -7.38
CA GLY A 76 2.14 13.10 -6.38
C GLY A 76 2.61 14.39 -7.04
N LEU A 77 1.69 15.34 -7.24
CA LEU A 77 2.00 16.62 -7.90
C LEU A 77 2.75 17.57 -6.95
N THR A 78 2.31 17.62 -5.70
CA THR A 78 2.87 18.46 -4.62
C THR A 78 2.76 17.72 -3.29
N LYS A 79 3.26 18.30 -2.20
CA LYS A 79 3.09 17.75 -0.83
C LYS A 79 1.62 17.64 -0.34
N TRP A 80 0.66 18.13 -1.12
CA TRP A 80 -0.76 18.21 -0.75
C TRP A 80 -1.70 17.87 -1.90
N ALA A 81 -1.20 17.49 -3.08
CA ALA A 81 -2.04 17.17 -4.23
C ALA A 81 -1.54 15.96 -5.01
N GLU A 82 -2.47 15.09 -5.38
CA GLU A 82 -2.25 13.89 -6.16
C GLU A 82 -3.31 13.76 -7.27
N VAL A 83 -2.91 13.16 -8.38
CA VAL A 83 -3.83 12.74 -9.44
C VAL A 83 -3.60 11.27 -9.79
N ALA A 84 -4.68 10.59 -10.12
CA ALA A 84 -4.68 9.20 -10.51
C ALA A 84 -5.51 8.97 -11.78
N VAL A 85 -5.03 8.09 -12.65
CA VAL A 85 -5.73 7.64 -13.85
C VAL A 85 -5.69 6.13 -13.91
N PHE A 86 -6.85 5.52 -14.11
CA PHE A 86 -7.02 4.09 -14.17
C PHE A 86 -7.56 3.73 -15.54
N ARG A 87 -6.99 2.70 -16.14
CA ARG A 87 -7.42 2.14 -17.41
C ARG A 87 -7.82 0.69 -17.22
N GLY A 88 -9.12 0.45 -17.27
CA GLY A 88 -9.67 -0.89 -17.35
C GLY A 88 -9.55 -1.45 -18.77
N PHE A 89 -9.30 -2.75 -18.91
CA PHE A 89 -9.20 -3.41 -20.22
C PHE A 89 -10.45 -4.20 -20.60
N GLN A 90 -11.25 -4.64 -19.64
CA GLN A 90 -12.45 -5.45 -19.88
C GLN A 90 -13.62 -5.10 -18.93
N PRO A 91 -14.42 -4.06 -19.23
CA PRO A 91 -14.45 -3.27 -20.48
C PRO A 91 -13.34 -2.20 -20.57
N ASP A 92 -13.19 -1.55 -21.72
CA ASP A 92 -12.26 -0.40 -21.85
C ASP A 92 -12.85 0.78 -21.08
N GLU A 93 -12.22 1.13 -19.97
CA GLU A 93 -12.70 2.14 -19.03
C GLU A 93 -11.57 3.10 -18.68
N TRP A 94 -11.92 4.37 -18.49
CA TRP A 94 -10.99 5.41 -18.06
C TRP A 94 -11.54 6.09 -16.83
N ILE A 95 -10.94 5.81 -15.69
CA ILE A 95 -11.37 6.33 -14.40
C ILE A 95 -10.33 7.33 -13.91
N PHE A 96 -10.80 8.39 -13.26
CA PHE A 96 -9.97 9.46 -12.74
C PHE A 96 -10.13 9.60 -11.23
N GLY A 97 -9.03 9.97 -10.58
CA GLY A 97 -8.95 10.28 -9.17
C GLY A 97 -8.16 11.57 -8.95
N THR A 98 -8.60 12.37 -7.99
CA THR A 98 -7.86 13.55 -7.52
C THR A 98 -7.98 13.63 -6.01
N GLU A 99 -6.87 13.87 -5.32
CA GLU A 99 -6.84 14.02 -3.87
C GLU A 99 -6.12 15.32 -3.48
N ILE A 100 -6.65 15.98 -2.45
CA ILE A 100 -6.07 17.16 -1.82
C ILE A 100 -5.95 16.90 -0.32
N GLY A 101 -4.72 16.91 0.18
CA GLY A 101 -4.41 16.84 1.61
C GLY A 101 -4.65 18.20 2.27
N LEU A 102 -5.68 18.27 3.11
CA LEU A 102 -5.98 19.44 3.94
C LEU A 102 -5.09 19.49 5.20
N LEU A 103 -4.75 18.33 5.74
CA LEU A 103 -3.80 18.15 6.82
C LEU A 103 -2.93 16.93 6.51
N THR A 104 -1.64 17.12 6.36
CA THR A 104 -0.68 16.06 5.99
C THR A 104 0.37 15.83 7.08
N LYS A 105 0.03 16.16 8.33
CA LYS A 105 0.98 16.17 9.45
C LYS A 105 0.65 15.10 10.48
N GLU A 106 1.46 14.05 10.51
CA GLU A 106 1.35 12.99 11.51
C GLU A 106 1.27 13.52 12.96
N PRO A 107 0.44 12.89 13.81
CA PRO A 107 -0.31 11.67 13.52
C PRO A 107 -1.66 11.91 12.82
N PHE A 108 -2.06 13.16 12.59
CA PHE A 108 -3.40 13.47 12.06
C PHE A 108 -3.34 13.82 10.58
N LEU A 109 -4.14 13.11 9.79
CA LEU A 109 -4.28 13.35 8.36
C LEU A 109 -5.73 13.72 8.04
N LEU A 110 -5.92 14.57 7.04
CA LEU A 110 -7.23 14.93 6.51
C LEU A 110 -7.09 15.19 5.02
N SER A 111 -7.88 14.51 4.20
CA SER A 111 -7.93 14.74 2.76
C SER A 111 -9.36 14.81 2.25
N ILE A 112 -9.50 15.45 1.10
CA ILE A 112 -10.71 15.50 0.30
C ILE A 112 -10.35 15.19 -1.15
N GLY A 113 -11.33 14.73 -1.92
CA GLY A 113 -11.07 14.50 -3.33
C GLY A 113 -12.30 14.05 -4.09
N PHE A 114 -12.04 13.63 -5.33
CA PHE A 114 -13.02 13.02 -6.23
C PHE A 114 -12.41 11.75 -6.80
N VAL A 115 -13.14 10.65 -6.74
CA VAL A 115 -12.73 9.35 -7.31
C VAL A 115 -13.79 8.77 -8.23
N ASN A 116 -13.44 7.65 -8.87
CA ASN A 116 -14.36 6.76 -9.59
C ASN A 116 -15.18 7.45 -10.69
N TRP A 117 -14.64 8.47 -11.35
CA TRP A 117 -15.36 9.23 -12.36
C TRP A 117 -14.74 9.11 -13.74
N SER A 118 -15.58 9.27 -14.75
CA SER A 118 -15.18 9.08 -16.14
C SER A 118 -16.01 9.97 -17.07
N PRO A 119 -15.41 10.99 -17.69
CA PRO A 119 -16.07 11.73 -18.76
C PRO A 119 -16.41 10.85 -19.96
N HIS A 120 -15.60 9.82 -20.21
CA HIS A 120 -15.81 8.90 -21.33
C HIS A 120 -17.06 8.04 -21.14
N LEU A 121 -17.32 7.59 -19.91
CA LEU A 121 -18.44 6.73 -19.57
C LEU A 121 -19.65 7.52 -19.01
N ASN A 122 -19.57 8.85 -18.94
CA ASN A 122 -20.54 9.73 -18.27
C ASN A 122 -20.82 9.31 -16.81
N VAL A 123 -19.77 8.98 -16.07
CA VAL A 123 -19.84 8.69 -14.63
C VAL A 123 -19.43 9.93 -13.87
N ASP A 124 -20.32 10.39 -12.98
CA ASP A 124 -20.13 11.60 -12.18
C ASP A 124 -19.00 11.43 -11.13
N PRO A 125 -18.30 12.52 -10.77
CA PRO A 125 -17.36 12.57 -9.64
C PRO A 125 -17.98 12.05 -8.34
N GLN A 126 -17.29 11.14 -7.66
CA GLN A 126 -17.65 10.71 -6.29
C GLN A 126 -16.80 11.50 -5.27
N PRO A 127 -17.31 12.59 -4.68
CA PRO A 127 -16.57 13.35 -3.70
C PRO A 127 -16.47 12.59 -2.39
N TYR A 128 -15.31 12.70 -1.73
CA TYR A 128 -15.09 12.11 -0.41
C TYR A 128 -14.35 13.07 0.53
N ILE A 129 -14.40 12.73 1.82
CA ILE A 129 -13.58 13.30 2.89
C ILE A 129 -13.13 12.19 3.82
N GLU A 130 -11.85 12.17 4.15
CA GLU A 130 -11.24 11.14 4.97
C GLU A 130 -10.28 11.73 5.99
N ALA A 131 -10.34 11.22 7.22
CA ALA A 131 -9.42 11.54 8.30
C ALA A 131 -8.62 10.29 8.68
N GLY A 132 -7.31 10.49 8.88
CA GLY A 132 -6.37 9.46 9.30
C GLY A 132 -5.78 9.76 10.67
N TYR A 133 -5.59 8.71 11.48
CA TYR A 133 -4.73 8.74 12.67
C TYR A 133 -3.62 7.71 12.52
N TYR A 134 -2.42 8.18 12.20
CA TYR A 134 -1.27 7.35 11.82
C TYR A 134 -0.20 7.41 12.91
N THR A 135 0.16 6.24 13.39
CA THR A 135 1.30 6.00 14.28
C THR A 135 2.31 5.11 13.56
N GLU A 136 3.42 4.81 14.23
CA GLU A 136 4.46 3.92 13.67
C GLU A 136 3.89 2.61 13.13
N HIS A 137 3.00 1.95 13.89
CA HIS A 137 2.41 0.68 13.50
C HIS A 137 0.94 0.78 13.13
N HIS A 138 0.14 1.52 13.90
CA HIS A 138 -1.30 1.57 13.71
C HIS A 138 -1.70 2.75 12.84
N LYS A 139 -2.52 2.47 11.83
CA LYS A 139 -3.14 3.45 10.96
C LYS A 139 -4.64 3.25 11.00
N ILE A 140 -5.38 4.29 11.38
CA ILE A 140 -6.84 4.27 11.44
C ILE A 140 -7.35 5.31 10.46
N ILE A 141 -8.33 4.94 9.65
CA ILE A 141 -8.95 5.79 8.64
C ILE A 141 -10.46 5.80 8.87
N VAL A 142 -11.06 6.98 8.85
CA VAL A 142 -12.51 7.16 8.90
C VAL A 142 -12.90 8.23 7.89
N GLY A 143 -14.00 8.04 7.19
CA GLY A 143 -14.41 8.99 6.16
C GLY A 143 -15.85 8.82 5.73
N ALA A 144 -16.20 9.64 4.74
CA ALA A 144 -17.46 9.54 4.03
C ALA A 144 -17.25 9.84 2.54
N ILE A 145 -17.97 9.12 1.70
CA ILE A 145 -18.01 9.32 0.24
C ILE A 145 -19.46 9.50 -0.21
N HIS A 146 -19.66 10.33 -1.22
CA HIS A 146 -20.91 10.43 -1.93
C HIS A 146 -20.82 9.65 -3.25
N ALA A 147 -21.45 8.49 -3.30
CA ALA A 147 -21.46 7.59 -4.45
C ALA A 147 -22.90 7.27 -4.85
N ASP A 148 -23.22 7.32 -6.14
CA ASP A 148 -24.53 6.97 -6.70
C ASP A 148 -25.74 7.57 -5.94
N TYR A 149 -25.63 8.87 -5.62
CA TYR A 149 -26.62 9.66 -4.89
C TYR A 149 -26.85 9.23 -3.42
N LYS A 150 -25.90 8.49 -2.83
CA LYS A 150 -25.93 8.06 -1.44
C LYS A 150 -24.66 8.51 -0.71
N ASN A 151 -24.77 8.65 0.61
CA ASN A 151 -23.62 8.89 1.47
C ASN A 151 -23.22 7.58 2.12
N GLU A 152 -21.97 7.20 1.99
CA GLU A 152 -21.42 5.95 2.49
C GLU A 152 -20.27 6.24 3.46
N ALA A 153 -20.25 5.50 4.56
CA ALA A 153 -19.18 5.55 5.54
C ALA A 153 -17.99 4.73 5.06
N ILE A 154 -16.80 5.28 5.30
CA ILE A 154 -15.51 4.67 5.03
C ILE A 154 -14.82 4.39 6.35
N LEU A 155 -14.30 3.17 6.51
CA LEU A 155 -13.49 2.76 7.65
C LEU A 155 -12.30 1.96 7.15
N GLY A 156 -11.10 2.27 7.64
CA GLY A 156 -9.88 1.54 7.34
C GLY A 156 -9.04 1.34 8.58
N TYR A 157 -8.37 0.19 8.64
CA TYR A 157 -7.36 -0.11 9.64
C TYR A 157 -6.18 -0.81 8.99
N ALA A 158 -4.98 -0.29 9.21
CA ALA A 158 -3.75 -0.94 8.82
C ALA A 158 -2.79 -1.09 10.00
N TYR A 159 -2.01 -2.16 9.94
CA TYR A 159 -0.94 -2.45 10.88
C TYR A 159 0.36 -2.78 10.12
N ASP A 160 1.39 -1.97 10.34
CA ASP A 160 2.72 -2.18 9.79
C ASP A 160 3.51 -3.05 10.77
N PHE A 161 3.81 -4.29 10.38
CA PHE A 161 4.70 -5.13 11.18
C PHE A 161 6.13 -4.64 11.11
N ASN A 162 6.51 -4.13 9.94
CA ASN A 162 7.80 -3.54 9.62
C ASN A 162 7.67 -2.81 8.26
N GLN A 163 8.79 -2.34 7.73
CA GLN A 163 8.84 -1.66 6.42
C GLN A 163 8.48 -2.55 5.23
N THR A 164 8.51 -3.87 5.39
CA THR A 164 8.21 -4.84 4.32
C THR A 164 6.75 -5.27 4.34
N TRP A 165 6.17 -5.47 5.53
CA TRP A 165 4.87 -6.12 5.69
C TRP A 165 3.86 -5.21 6.39
N ARG A 166 2.74 -4.99 5.71
CA ARG A 166 1.53 -4.38 6.29
C ARG A 166 0.35 -5.34 6.10
N VAL A 167 -0.54 -5.37 7.08
CA VAL A 167 -1.90 -5.90 6.92
C VAL A 167 -2.88 -4.74 6.94
N GLN A 168 -3.92 -4.80 6.10
CA GLN A 168 -4.92 -3.75 5.98
C GLN A 168 -6.31 -4.36 5.86
N VAL A 169 -7.29 -3.69 6.46
CA VAL A 169 -8.71 -3.98 6.40
C VAL A 169 -9.45 -2.71 6.07
N ASP A 170 -10.23 -2.72 5.00
CA ASP A 170 -11.05 -1.59 4.57
C ASP A 170 -12.52 -1.99 4.49
N PHE A 171 -13.40 -1.03 4.78
CA PHE A 171 -14.84 -1.18 4.76
C PHE A 171 -15.50 0.08 4.24
N GLN A 172 -16.27 -0.06 3.16
CA GLN A 172 -17.19 0.96 2.68
C GLN A 172 -18.62 0.47 2.91
N SER A 173 -19.46 1.27 3.56
CA SER A 173 -20.86 0.93 3.81
C SER A 173 -21.66 0.90 2.51
N GLY A 174 -22.76 0.18 2.47
CA GLY A 174 -23.57 0.00 1.27
C GLY A 174 -23.58 -1.47 0.86
N SER A 175 -24.74 -1.96 0.40
CA SER A 175 -24.90 -3.36 -0.01
C SER A 175 -24.19 -3.69 -1.32
N GLU A 176 -23.95 -2.67 -2.13
CA GLU A 176 -23.22 -2.67 -3.39
C GLU A 176 -21.71 -2.76 -3.20
N ASN A 177 -21.23 -2.48 -1.99
CA ASN A 177 -19.81 -2.43 -1.67
C ASN A 177 -19.31 -3.75 -1.10
N SER A 178 -18.01 -3.79 -0.84
CA SER A 178 -17.33 -4.92 -0.20
C SER A 178 -16.47 -4.45 0.96
N SER A 179 -16.19 -5.39 1.86
CA SER A 179 -15.14 -5.27 2.86
C SER A 179 -13.90 -6.00 2.36
N THR A 180 -12.72 -5.52 2.69
CA THR A 180 -11.46 -6.13 2.25
C THR A 180 -10.54 -6.45 3.40
N ILE A 181 -9.73 -7.48 3.19
CA ILE A 181 -8.53 -7.75 3.96
C ILE A 181 -7.39 -8.07 3.00
N GLY A 182 -6.23 -7.47 3.21
CA GLY A 182 -5.07 -7.75 2.37
C GLY A 182 -3.76 -7.49 3.08
N PHE A 183 -2.69 -7.82 2.37
CA PHE A 183 -1.32 -7.60 2.80
C PHE A 183 -0.57 -6.77 1.77
N THR A 184 0.31 -5.89 2.22
CA THR A 184 1.31 -5.25 1.36
C THR A 184 2.66 -5.89 1.64
N CYS A 185 3.37 -6.25 0.57
CA CYS A 185 4.75 -6.70 0.63
C CYS A 185 5.65 -5.80 -0.22
N ASN A 186 6.49 -5.01 0.43
CA ASN A 186 7.49 -4.17 -0.23
C ASN A 186 8.72 -5.03 -0.54
N VAL A 187 8.76 -5.58 -1.75
CA VAL A 187 9.84 -6.47 -2.21
C VAL A 187 11.14 -5.70 -2.39
N THR A 188 11.05 -4.47 -2.91
CA THR A 188 12.16 -3.52 -2.98
C THR A 188 11.67 -2.15 -2.50
N ARG A 189 12.55 -1.14 -2.55
CA ARG A 189 12.17 0.25 -2.28
C ARG A 189 11.05 0.76 -3.21
N ASP A 190 11.07 0.32 -4.46
CA ASP A 190 10.22 0.86 -5.52
C ASP A 190 9.15 -0.14 -5.98
N PHE A 191 9.26 -1.41 -5.58
CA PHE A 191 8.37 -2.48 -6.04
C PHE A 191 7.66 -3.17 -4.87
N GLN A 192 6.33 -3.24 -4.98
CA GLN A 192 5.47 -3.92 -4.02
C GLN A 192 4.43 -4.79 -4.71
N PHE A 193 3.87 -5.73 -3.96
CA PHE A 193 2.66 -6.44 -4.36
C PHE A 193 1.67 -6.57 -3.20
N ASN A 194 0.39 -6.63 -3.55
CA ASN A 194 -0.71 -6.42 -2.62
C ASN A 194 -1.83 -7.45 -2.86
N PRO A 195 -1.75 -8.67 -2.31
CA PRO A 195 -2.87 -9.61 -2.37
C PRO A 195 -3.96 -9.20 -1.37
N ALA A 196 -5.21 -9.24 -1.81
CA ALA A 196 -6.37 -8.98 -0.97
C ALA A 196 -7.52 -9.94 -1.27
N ILE A 197 -8.41 -10.06 -0.29
CA ILE A 197 -9.64 -10.81 -0.36
C ILE A 197 -10.79 -9.86 -0.06
N TYR A 198 -11.79 -9.90 -0.93
CA TYR A 198 -12.99 -9.07 -0.84
C TYR A 198 -14.15 -9.94 -0.36
N PHE A 199 -14.95 -9.38 0.53
CA PHE A 199 -16.20 -9.93 1.03
C PHE A 199 -17.33 -9.01 0.62
N SER A 200 -18.26 -9.54 -0.15
CA SER A 200 -19.44 -8.77 -0.56
C SER A 200 -20.28 -8.39 0.66
N ASN A 201 -20.70 -7.13 0.77
CA ASN A 201 -21.52 -6.69 1.89
C ASN A 201 -22.95 -7.27 1.83
N ASP A 202 -23.46 -7.60 0.63
CA ASP A 202 -24.78 -8.23 0.44
C ASP A 202 -24.84 -9.71 0.85
N ASP A 203 -23.78 -10.48 0.55
CA ASP A 203 -23.62 -11.88 0.93
C ASP A 203 -22.16 -12.15 1.32
N PRO A 204 -21.83 -12.17 2.61
CA PRO A 204 -20.48 -12.38 3.11
C PRO A 204 -19.84 -13.72 2.71
N ARG A 205 -20.62 -14.67 2.16
CA ARG A 205 -20.09 -15.93 1.62
C ARG A 205 -19.49 -15.76 0.22
N ARG A 206 -19.74 -14.63 -0.44
CA ARG A 206 -19.14 -14.29 -1.73
C ARG A 206 -17.77 -13.67 -1.48
N ILE A 207 -16.76 -14.45 -1.82
CA ILE A 207 -15.36 -14.13 -1.62
C ILE A 207 -14.71 -13.96 -2.99
N PHE A 208 -13.96 -12.88 -3.16
CA PHE A 208 -13.30 -12.56 -4.41
C PHE A 208 -11.81 -12.27 -4.19
N GLY A 209 -10.99 -12.73 -5.13
CA GLY A 209 -9.54 -12.53 -5.10
C GLY A 209 -9.13 -11.26 -5.83
N TYR A 210 -8.06 -10.65 -5.32
CA TYR A 210 -7.49 -9.42 -5.83
C TYR A 210 -5.98 -9.45 -5.63
N ILE A 211 -5.23 -8.95 -6.61
CA ILE A 211 -3.79 -8.71 -6.47
C ILE A 211 -3.38 -7.50 -7.28
N VAL A 212 -2.54 -6.66 -6.66
CA VAL A 212 -1.86 -5.56 -7.35
C VAL A 212 -0.36 -5.75 -7.31
N PHE A 213 0.30 -5.31 -8.38
CA PHE A 213 1.73 -5.11 -8.45
C PHE A 213 2.00 -3.65 -8.76
N THR A 214 2.79 -2.98 -7.94
CA THR A 214 3.07 -1.55 -8.10
C THR A 214 4.56 -1.32 -8.23
N TYR A 215 4.95 -0.46 -9.18
CA TYR A 215 6.30 0.05 -9.33
C TYR A 215 6.30 1.58 -9.28
N THR A 216 7.13 2.17 -8.42
CA THR A 216 7.21 3.62 -8.21
C THR A 216 8.45 4.21 -8.86
N PHE A 217 8.26 5.30 -9.61
CA PHE A 217 9.31 6.10 -10.22
C PHE A 217 9.45 7.42 -9.48
N HIS A 218 10.68 7.75 -9.06
CA HIS A 218 11.00 9.04 -8.43
C HIS A 218 11.42 10.06 -9.50
N LEU A 219 10.50 10.92 -9.93
CA LEU A 219 10.68 11.84 -11.06
C LEU A 219 11.20 13.21 -10.63
N TRP A 220 10.69 13.79 -9.54
CA TRP A 220 11.21 15.04 -8.93
C TRP A 220 10.99 15.03 -7.40
N GLY A 221 11.24 16.16 -6.73
CA GLY A 221 11.19 16.26 -5.25
C GLY A 221 12.58 16.41 -4.62
N SER A 222 12.66 17.06 -3.45
CA SER A 222 13.93 17.59 -2.94
C SER A 222 14.97 16.48 -2.66
N LYS A 223 16.19 16.66 -3.20
CA LYS A 223 17.35 15.82 -2.86
C LYS A 223 17.72 15.88 -1.38
N GLU A 224 17.23 16.88 -0.64
CA GLU A 224 17.55 17.13 0.77
C GLU A 224 16.72 16.28 1.74
N GLU A 225 15.44 16.01 1.48
CA GLU A 225 14.65 15.02 2.26
C GLU A 225 15.21 13.60 2.05
N ASN A 226 15.61 13.27 0.81
CA ASN A 226 16.30 12.01 0.49
C ASN A 226 17.68 11.88 1.17
N ARG A 227 18.38 13.00 1.40
CA ARG A 227 19.67 13.02 2.14
C ARG A 227 19.50 13.03 3.65
N ALA A 228 18.47 13.68 4.19
CA ALA A 228 18.19 13.75 5.62
C ALA A 228 17.79 12.38 6.21
N ALA A 229 17.14 11.53 5.41
CA ALA A 229 16.95 10.12 5.74
C ALA A 229 18.29 9.36 5.81
N LEU A 230 19.23 9.65 4.91
CA LEU A 230 20.58 9.07 4.89
C LEU A 230 21.48 9.55 6.05
N THR A 231 21.37 10.80 6.50
CA THR A 231 22.19 11.32 7.61
C THR A 231 21.65 11.00 8.99
N LYS A 232 20.35 10.67 9.15
CA LYS A 232 19.81 10.17 10.43
C LYS A 232 20.41 8.82 10.84
N GLU A 233 20.84 7.99 9.88
CA GLU A 233 21.53 6.72 10.18
C GLU A 233 23.00 6.90 10.58
N VAL A 234 23.67 7.98 10.13
CA VAL A 234 25.09 8.21 10.44
C VAL A 234 25.28 8.94 11.79
N GLY A 235 24.24 9.61 12.29
CA GLY A 235 24.31 10.40 13.53
C GLY A 235 24.19 9.63 14.85
N HIS A 236 23.97 8.32 14.84
CA HIS A 236 23.77 7.52 16.06
C HIS A 236 24.92 6.56 16.41
N VAL A 237 26.13 6.83 15.93
CA VAL A 237 27.38 6.28 16.52
C VAL A 237 28.48 7.34 16.52
N ALA A 238 28.30 8.40 17.31
CA ALA A 238 29.43 9.22 17.76
C ALA A 238 29.05 9.98 19.04
N GLY A 239 29.42 9.42 20.19
CA GLY A 239 29.72 10.23 21.38
C GLY A 239 29.12 9.77 22.72
N ALA A 240 30.04 9.54 23.67
CA ALA A 240 29.89 9.47 25.13
C ALA A 240 29.28 8.17 25.70
N LYS A 241 29.96 7.38 26.54
CA LYS A 241 31.13 7.57 27.42
C LYS A 241 32.02 6.33 27.42
#